data_AF-B9T5P8-F1
#
_entry.id   AF-B9T5P8-F1
#
_cell.length_a   1.000
_cell.length_b   1.000
_cell.length_c   1.000
_cell.angle_alpha   90.00
_cell.angle_beta   90.00
_cell.angle_gamma   90.00
#
_symmetry.space_group_name_H-M   'P 1'
#
loop_
_entity.id
_entity.type
_entity.pdbx_description
1 polymer ?
#
loop_
_entity_poly.entity_id
_entity_poly.type
_entity_poly.pdbx_seq_one_letter_code
_entity_poly.pdbx_strand_id
1 'polypeptide(L)'
;MAWECGVRNLLVETNITCIVSLILGQEMAMGSHASFVRGIRGLLSLAWQVQVYHINRECNLVADKMAAMANDLPLGYHFFQEPPQGYLQWLSHDK
;
A
#
# COMPACT_ATOMS: atom_id res chain seq x y z
N MET A 1 11.48 3.03 1.19
CA MET A 1 10.17 2.89 1.90
C MET A 1 9.89 4.12 2.77
N ALA A 2 8.62 4.44 3.05
CA ALA A 2 8.25 5.65 3.81
C ALA A 2 8.99 5.80 5.16
N TRP A 3 9.24 4.69 5.86
CA TRP A 3 10.06 4.67 7.08
C TRP A 3 11.48 5.19 6.86
N GLU A 4 12.15 4.72 5.81
CA GLU A 4 13.52 5.11 5.43
C GLU A 4 13.58 6.57 4.97
N CYS A 5 12.48 7.08 4.39
CA CYS A 5 12.32 8.49 4.04
C CYS A 5 12.02 9.40 5.25
N GLY A 6 12.04 8.87 6.48
CA GLY A 6 11.77 9.64 7.69
C GLY A 6 10.29 9.94 7.97
N VAL A 7 9.36 9.37 7.19
CA VAL A 7 7.92 9.54 7.44
C VAL A 7 7.52 8.77 8.70
N ARG A 8 6.81 9.43 9.61
CA ARG A 8 6.39 8.85 10.91
C ARG A 8 4.90 8.90 11.18
N ASN A 9 4.13 9.60 10.35
CA ASN A 9 2.68 9.59 10.41
C ASN A 9 2.18 9.19 9.03
N LEU A 10 1.55 8.03 8.94
CA LEU A 10 1.00 7.51 7.68
C LEU A 10 -0.48 7.24 7.82
N LEU A 11 -1.16 7.59 6.73
CA LEU A 11 -2.52 7.25 6.45
C LEU A 11 -2.47 6.30 5.24
N VAL A 12 -2.90 5.05 5.43
CA VAL A 12 -2.79 3.99 4.41
C VAL A 12 -4.18 3.57 3.96
N GLU A 13 -4.40 3.72 2.66
CA GLU A 13 -5.64 3.36 1.99
C GLU A 13 -5.51 2.05 1.24
N THR A 14 -6.57 1.26 1.25
CA THR A 14 -6.66 0.02 0.47
C THR A 14 -8.08 -0.21 -0.03
N ASN A 15 -8.21 -0.71 -1.25
CA ASN A 15 -9.49 -1.17 -1.82
C ASN A 15 -9.81 -2.64 -1.53
N ILE A 16 -9.05 -3.30 -0.64
CA ILE A 16 -9.23 -4.70 -0.28
C ILE A 16 -9.81 -4.78 1.13
N THR A 17 -11.11 -5.01 1.26
CA THR A 17 -11.80 -4.95 2.57
C THR A 17 -11.23 -5.93 3.60
N CYS A 18 -10.92 -7.17 3.21
CA CYS A 18 -10.44 -8.18 4.15
C CYS A 18 -9.02 -7.93 4.68
N ILE A 19 -8.19 -7.17 3.96
CA ILE A 19 -6.78 -6.98 4.36
C ILE A 19 -6.67 -6.16 5.63
N VAL A 20 -7.60 -5.21 5.85
CA VAL A 20 -7.62 -4.34 7.03
C VAL A 20 -7.76 -5.19 8.30
N SER A 21 -8.75 -6.08 8.34
CA SER A 21 -8.96 -6.98 9.48
C SER A 21 -7.77 -7.91 9.72
N LEU A 22 -7.16 -8.42 8.65
CA LEU A 22 -6.02 -9.32 8.72
C LEU A 22 -4.77 -8.61 9.26
N ILE A 23 -4.41 -7.43 8.77
CA ILE A 23 -3.17 -6.76 9.19
C ILE A 23 -3.30 -6.10 10.56
N LEU A 24 -4.51 -5.66 10.94
CA LEU A 24 -4.78 -5.10 12.27
C LEU A 24 -4.94 -6.17 13.36
N GLY A 25 -4.81 -7.46 13.03
CA GLY A 25 -4.86 -8.53 14.03
C GLY A 25 -6.26 -8.92 14.47
N GLN A 26 -7.30 -8.41 13.80
CA GLN A 26 -8.69 -8.76 14.08
C GLN A 26 -9.04 -10.15 13.55
N GLU A 27 -8.32 -10.61 12.51
CA GLU A 27 -8.46 -11.94 11.93
C GLU A 27 -7.11 -12.66 11.81
N MET A 28 -7.16 -14.00 11.77
CA MET A 28 -5.98 -14.84 11.58
C MET A 28 -5.72 -15.05 10.09
N ALA A 29 -4.52 -14.67 9.64
CA ALA A 29 -4.07 -15.00 8.29
C ALA A 29 -3.67 -16.48 8.21
N MET A 30 -4.33 -17.22 7.33
CA MET A 30 -4.05 -18.64 7.07
C MET A 30 -3.54 -18.87 5.64
N GLY A 31 -2.79 -19.95 5.45
CA GLY A 31 -2.31 -20.38 4.13
C GLY A 31 -1.20 -19.52 3.54
N SER A 32 -1.17 -19.42 2.20
CA SER A 32 -0.08 -18.82 1.41
C SER A 32 0.19 -17.35 1.69
N HIS A 33 -0.75 -16.63 2.29
CA HIS A 33 -0.65 -15.19 2.55
C HIS A 33 -0.16 -14.83 3.96
N ALA A 34 0.03 -15.82 4.84
CA ALA A 34 0.40 -15.59 6.24
C ALA A 34 1.76 -14.90 6.39
N SER A 35 2.71 -15.18 5.50
CA SER A 35 4.03 -14.53 5.48
C SER A 35 3.92 -13.03 5.16
N PHE A 36 3.09 -12.65 4.18
CA PHE A 36 2.83 -11.26 3.82
C PHE A 36 2.18 -10.50 4.98
N VAL A 37 1.14 -11.05 5.60
CA VAL A 37 0.47 -10.41 6.74
C VAL A 37 1.45 -10.22 7.90
N ARG A 38 2.32 -11.20 8.17
CA ARG A 38 3.37 -11.07 9.20
C ARG A 38 4.36 -9.97 8.86
N GLY A 39 4.79 -9.87 7.61
CA GLY A 39 5.68 -8.80 7.14
C GLY A 39 5.05 -7.41 7.31
N ILE A 40 3.79 -7.25 6.92
CA ILE A 40 3.05 -5.99 7.08
C ILE A 40 2.92 -5.64 8.56
N ARG A 41 2.55 -6.59 9.42
CA ARG A 41 2.50 -6.37 10.88
C ARG A 41 3.85 -5.95 11.45
N GLY A 42 4.95 -6.51 10.94
CA GLY A 42 6.30 -6.09 11.28
C GLY A 42 6.55 -4.61 10.97
N LEU A 43 6.15 -4.16 9.77
CA LEU A 43 6.21 -2.73 9.40
C LEU A 43 5.31 -1.86 10.28
N LEU A 44 4.08 -2.30 10.56
CA LEU A 44 3.16 -1.56 11.44
C LEU A 44 3.68 -1.42 12.87
N SER A 45 4.55 -2.34 13.32
CA SER A 45 5.14 -2.31 14.67
C SER A 45 6.33 -1.35 14.84
N LEU A 46 6.79 -0.71 13.77
CA LEU A 46 7.84 0.31 13.85
C LEU A 46 7.39 1.53 14.68
N ALA A 47 8.33 2.37 15.10
CA ALA A 47 8.05 3.56 15.92
C ALA A 47 7.49 4.73 15.07
N TRP A 48 6.32 4.51 14.47
CA TRP A 48 5.53 5.47 13.70
C TRP A 48 4.03 5.32 14.01
N GLN A 49 3.24 6.31 13.65
CA GLN A 49 1.79 6.29 13.74
C GLN A 49 1.22 5.92 12.38
N VAL A 50 0.48 4.80 12.30
CA VAL A 50 -0.13 4.34 11.06
C VAL A 50 -1.62 4.12 11.29
N GLN A 51 -2.44 4.74 10.43
CA GLN A 51 -3.87 4.47 10.33
C GLN A 51 -4.13 3.75 9.01
N VAL A 52 -4.90 2.67 9.06
CA VAL A 52 -5.25 1.89 7.85
C VAL A 52 -6.76 1.81 7.71
N TYR A 53 -7.27 2.09 6.52
CA TYR A 53 -8.70 2.07 6.25
C TYR A 53 -8.99 1.61 4.82
N HIS A 54 -10.20 1.11 4.67
CA HIS A 54 -10.72 0.67 3.39
C HIS A 54 -11.33 1.86 2.64
N ILE A 55 -11.02 1.98 1.35
CA ILE A 55 -11.63 2.91 0.42
C ILE A 55 -12.32 2.18 -0.72
N ASN A 56 -13.26 2.83 -1.39
CA ASN A 56 -13.87 2.27 -2.59
C ASN A 56 -12.82 2.14 -3.69
N ARG A 57 -12.93 1.10 -4.52
CA ARG A 57 -12.01 0.86 -5.63
C ARG A 57 -11.88 2.06 -6.58
N GLU A 58 -12.97 2.79 -6.79
CA GLU A 58 -13.00 4.00 -7.62
C GLU A 58 -12.11 5.12 -7.08
N CYS A 59 -11.89 5.16 -5.76
CA CYS A 59 -10.99 6.10 -5.10
C CYS A 59 -9.52 5.64 -5.16
N ASN A 60 -9.25 4.34 -5.29
CA ASN A 60 -7.90 3.78 -5.31
C ASN A 60 -7.27 3.73 -6.73
N LEU A 61 -7.67 4.64 -7.61
CA LEU A 61 -7.38 4.57 -9.04
C LEU A 61 -5.87 4.65 -9.35
N VAL A 62 -5.15 5.53 -8.65
CA VAL A 62 -3.70 5.71 -8.85
C VAL A 62 -2.95 4.42 -8.53
N ALA A 63 -3.26 3.79 -7.39
CA ALA A 63 -2.64 2.54 -6.97
C ALA A 63 -2.98 1.38 -7.93
N ASP A 64 -4.24 1.26 -8.37
CA ASP A 64 -4.67 0.26 -9.36
C ASP A 64 -3.91 0.42 -10.69
N LYS A 65 -3.68 1.67 -11.16
CA LYS A 65 -2.91 1.94 -12.37
C LYS A 65 -1.43 1.60 -12.20
N MET A 66 -0.83 1.93 -11.06
CA MET A 66 0.56 1.58 -10.76
C MET A 66 0.76 0.07 -10.68
N ALA A 67 -0.20 -0.65 -10.09
CA ALA A 67 -0.18 -2.12 -10.07
C ALA A 67 -0.28 -2.72 -11.49
N ALA A 68 -1.08 -2.12 -12.37
CA ALA A 68 -1.14 -2.53 -13.77
C ALA A 68 0.19 -2.30 -14.51
N MET A 69 0.80 -1.12 -14.33
CA MET A 69 2.11 -0.78 -14.90
C MET A 69 3.22 -1.75 -14.50
N ALA A 70 3.16 -2.30 -13.28
CA ALA A 70 4.18 -3.23 -12.80
C ALA A 70 4.34 -4.48 -13.68
N ASN A 71 3.30 -4.88 -14.43
CA ASN A 71 3.36 -6.02 -15.35
C ASN A 71 4.28 -5.77 -16.56
N ASP A 72 4.49 -4.50 -16.92
CA ASP A 72 5.31 -4.10 -18.06
C ASP A 72 6.78 -3.87 -17.68
N LEU A 73 7.11 -3.98 -16.38
CA LEU A 73 8.45 -3.78 -15.87
C LEU A 73 9.20 -5.11 -15.69
N PRO A 74 10.54 -5.13 -15.86
CA PRO A 74 11.34 -6.30 -15.53
C PRO A 74 11.12 -6.76 -14.08
N LEU A 75 11.27 -8.06 -13.81
CA LEU A 75 11.21 -8.56 -12.43
C LEU A 75 12.27 -7.86 -11.57
N GLY A 76 11.84 -7.33 -10.43
CA GLY A 76 12.72 -6.64 -9.50
C GLY A 76 11.99 -5.55 -8.72
N TYR A 77 12.77 -4.77 -7.99
CA TYR A 77 12.29 -3.61 -7.26
C TYR A 77 12.54 -2.35 -8.08
N HIS A 78 11.48 -1.56 -8.31
CA HIS A 78 11.54 -0.30 -9.05
C HIS A 78 11.10 0.84 -8.13
N PHE A 79 11.98 1.84 -7.96
CA PHE A 79 11.70 3.00 -7.14
C PHE A 79 11.63 4.26 -8.00
N PHE A 80 10.48 4.96 -7.93
CA PHE A 80 10.26 6.21 -8.64
C PHE A 80 10.34 7.37 -7.65
N GLN A 81 11.33 8.27 -7.83
CA GLN A 81 11.48 9.48 -7.02
C GLN A 81 10.41 10.54 -7.36
N GLU A 82 9.92 10.49 -8.60
CA GLU A 82 8.84 11.34 -9.11
C GLU A 82 7.72 10.45 -9.67
N PRO A 83 6.46 10.92 -9.68
CA PRO A 83 5.36 10.16 -10.27
C PRO A 83 5.67 9.76 -11.72
N PRO A 84 5.41 8.50 -12.12
CA PRO A 84 5.60 8.09 -13.51
C PRO A 84 4.84 8.99 -14.49
N GLN A 85 5.37 9.15 -15.70
CA GLN A 85 4.76 10.02 -16.71
C GLN A 85 3.29 9.62 -16.95
N GLY A 86 2.38 10.61 -16.93
CA GLY A 86 0.94 10.39 -17.09
C GLY A 86 0.19 10.05 -15.79
N TYR A 87 0.86 9.97 -14.63
CA TYR A 87 0.24 9.72 -13.32
C TYR A 87 -0.12 10.99 -12.56
N LEU A 88 0.54 12.12 -12.84
CA LEU A 88 0.26 13.41 -12.19
C LEU A 88 -1.20 13.85 -12.31
N GLN A 89 -1.82 13.62 -13.47
CA GLN A 89 -3.25 13.94 -13.69
C GLN A 89 -4.20 13.11 -12.83
N TRP A 90 -3.78 11.92 -12.38
CA TRP A 90 -4.59 11.06 -11.52
C TRP A 90 -4.35 11.40 -10.05
N LEU A 91 -3.11 11.75 -9.69
CA LEU A 91 -2.77 12.24 -8.36
C LEU A 91 -3.54 13.50 -7.96
N SER A 92 -3.89 14.38 -8.91
CA SER A 92 -4.73 15.56 -8.59
C SER A 92 -6.16 15.19 -8.17
N HIS A 93 -6.59 13.95 -8.41
CA HIS A 93 -7.89 13.43 -8.00
C HIS A 93 -7.81 12.57 -6.74
N ASP A 94 -6.60 12.28 -6.27
CA ASP A 94 -6.31 11.59 -5.02
C ASP A 94 -6.39 12.63 -3.89
N LYS A 95 -7.35 12.48 -2.97
CA LYS A 95 -7.68 13.48 -1.94
C LYS A 95 -7.73 12.88 -0.55
#